data_AF-A0A842KP77-F1
#
_entry.id   AF-A0A842KP77-F1
#
_cell.length_a   1.000
_cell.length_b   1.000
_cell.length_c   1.000
_cell.angle_alpha   90.00
_cell.angle_beta   90.00
_cell.angle_gamma   90.00
#
_symmetry.space_group_name_H-M   'P 1'
#
loop_
_entity.id
_entity.type
_entity.pdbx_description
1 polymer ?
#
loop_
_entity_poly.entity_id
_entity_poly.type
_entity_poly.pdbx_seq_one_letter_code
_entity_poly.pdbx_strand_id
1 'polypeptide(L)'
;MTMVSSNRKENLISLPVIEGYYLVLGGGKIGTSFKEYAKKHRLPFVLIIDYDRNAPASSSTEIIKDINSLGKILENISKLPKSQIEKENSEICFLCTGLESFPYILSFGIPEYIVPAIPCHVAAYTVKNYLNYVYKDGQVVSELSISSEDEHLLQFFEDFTGSFPENIVAGIHHM
;
A
#
# COMPACT_ATOMS: atom_id res chain seq x y z
N MET A 1 30.82 4.97 9.63
CA MET A 1 30.45 3.86 8.74
C MET A 1 29.02 4.16 8.29
N THR A 2 28.91 4.97 7.23
CA THR A 2 27.78 5.90 7.05
C THR A 2 27.28 5.87 5.60
N MET A 3 27.05 4.67 5.08
CA MET A 3 26.74 4.44 3.64
C MET A 3 25.53 3.52 3.42
N VAL A 4 24.64 3.38 4.42
CA VAL A 4 23.56 2.38 4.37
C VAL A 4 22.15 3.00 4.35
N SER A 5 21.96 4.24 4.80
CA SER A 5 20.65 4.90 4.83
C SER A 5 20.24 5.55 3.49
N SER A 6 21.19 6.04 2.69
CA SER A 6 20.89 6.73 1.42
C SER A 6 20.31 5.78 0.35
N ASN A 7 20.82 4.55 0.26
CA ASN A 7 20.41 3.56 -0.74
C ASN A 7 18.96 3.04 -0.57
N ARG A 8 18.33 3.23 0.60
CA ARG A 8 17.00 2.65 0.88
C ARG A 8 15.85 3.61 0.64
N LYS A 9 16.04 4.92 0.89
CA LYS A 9 15.07 5.98 0.52
C LYS A 9 14.92 6.12 -0.99
N GLU A 10 16.00 5.91 -1.74
CA GLU A 10 15.99 5.93 -3.21
C GLU A 10 15.09 4.83 -3.81
N ASN A 11 14.87 3.73 -3.08
CA ASN A 11 14.21 2.55 -3.63
C ASN A 11 12.70 2.74 -3.84
N LEU A 12 11.97 3.35 -2.90
CA LEU A 12 10.52 3.57 -3.06
C LEU A 12 10.21 4.63 -4.14
N ILE A 13 10.96 5.74 -4.14
CA ILE A 13 10.76 6.84 -5.10
C ILE A 13 11.12 6.39 -6.53
N SER A 14 11.97 5.37 -6.65
CA SER A 14 12.33 4.76 -7.94
C SER A 14 11.34 3.70 -8.46
N LEU A 15 10.37 3.26 -7.65
CA LEU A 15 9.42 2.23 -8.08
C LEU A 15 8.50 2.79 -9.17
N PRO A 16 8.34 2.08 -10.30
CA PRO A 16 7.45 2.52 -11.35
C PRO A 16 6.00 2.51 -10.86
N VAL A 17 5.22 3.51 -11.28
CA VAL A 17 3.77 3.49 -11.11
C VAL A 17 3.18 2.53 -12.13
N ILE A 18 2.32 1.61 -11.67
CA ILE A 18 1.55 0.71 -12.53
C ILE A 18 0.26 1.44 -12.89
N GLU A 19 0.19 1.99 -14.10
CA GLU A 19 -0.99 2.70 -14.60
C GLU A 19 -2.21 1.77 -14.68
N GLY A 20 -3.38 2.25 -14.29
CA GLY A 20 -4.65 1.51 -14.26
C GLY A 20 -4.82 0.60 -13.05
N TYR A 21 -3.84 0.55 -12.14
CA TYR A 21 -3.89 -0.26 -10.92
C TYR A 21 -4.46 0.54 -9.73
N TYR A 22 -5.61 0.07 -9.22
CA TYR A 22 -6.24 0.55 -8.01
C TYR A 22 -6.04 -0.46 -6.87
N LEU A 23 -5.46 -0.01 -5.76
CA LEU A 23 -5.33 -0.78 -4.53
C LEU A 23 -6.30 -0.26 -3.48
N VAL A 24 -7.29 -1.07 -3.11
CA VAL A 24 -8.31 -0.74 -2.11
C VAL A 24 -7.98 -1.44 -0.80
N LEU A 25 -7.84 -0.66 0.26
CA LEU A 25 -7.39 -1.13 1.57
C LEU A 25 -8.60 -1.18 2.51
N GLY A 26 -9.20 -2.36 2.65
CA GLY A 26 -10.41 -2.66 3.41
C GLY A 26 -11.59 -3.02 2.51
N GLY A 27 -12.15 -4.20 2.73
CA GLY A 27 -13.29 -4.83 2.04
C GLY A 27 -14.64 -4.64 2.72
N GLY A 28 -14.73 -3.80 3.76
CA GLY A 28 -15.98 -3.39 4.41
C GLY A 28 -16.88 -2.51 3.52
N LYS A 29 -17.58 -1.54 4.11
CA LYS A 29 -18.51 -0.64 3.40
C LYS A 29 -17.83 0.14 2.26
N ILE A 30 -16.63 0.68 2.51
CA ILE A 30 -15.88 1.46 1.51
C ILE A 30 -15.42 0.57 0.36
N GLY A 31 -14.75 -0.55 0.64
CA GLY A 31 -14.30 -1.47 -0.40
C GLY A 31 -15.45 -2.04 -1.23
N THR A 32 -16.60 -2.31 -0.60
CA THR A 32 -17.80 -2.75 -1.31
C THR A 32 -18.35 -1.67 -2.23
N SER A 33 -18.44 -0.42 -1.74
CA SER A 33 -18.90 0.70 -2.56
C SER A 33 -17.95 0.98 -3.73
N PHE A 34 -16.64 0.88 -3.49
CA PHE A 34 -15.63 1.04 -4.53
C PHE A 34 -15.67 -0.10 -5.55
N LYS A 35 -15.90 -1.35 -5.13
CA LYS A 35 -16.12 -2.47 -6.05
C LYS A 35 -17.26 -2.19 -7.02
N GLU A 36 -18.41 -1.73 -6.52
CA GLU A 36 -19.56 -1.42 -7.37
C GLU A 36 -19.27 -0.24 -8.31
N TYR A 37 -18.56 0.77 -7.82
CA TYR A 37 -18.05 1.85 -8.65
C TYR A 37 -17.12 1.33 -9.76
N ALA A 38 -16.14 0.49 -9.41
CA ALA A 38 -15.17 -0.08 -10.33
C ALA A 38 -15.85 -0.88 -11.45
N LYS A 39 -16.84 -1.71 -11.10
CA LYS A 39 -17.66 -2.46 -12.07
C LYS A 39 -18.41 -1.54 -13.01
N LYS A 40 -19.10 -0.52 -12.46
CA LYS A 40 -19.90 0.43 -13.23
C LYS A 40 -19.04 1.23 -14.22
N HIS A 41 -17.83 1.62 -13.81
CA HIS A 41 -16.93 2.45 -14.59
C HIS A 41 -15.88 1.65 -15.38
N ARG A 42 -15.91 0.31 -15.30
CA ARG A 42 -14.98 -0.61 -15.96
C ARG A 42 -13.52 -0.23 -15.69
N LEU A 43 -13.20 -0.01 -14.41
CA LEU A 43 -11.82 0.27 -14.03
C LEU A 43 -10.90 -0.90 -14.44
N PRO A 44 -9.64 -0.64 -14.84
CA PRO A 44 -8.83 -1.64 -15.51
C PRO A 44 -8.45 -2.79 -14.57
N PHE A 45 -7.75 -2.49 -13.48
CA PHE A 45 -7.39 -3.49 -12.48
C PHE A 45 -7.61 -2.97 -11.06
N VAL A 46 -8.37 -3.71 -10.25
CA VAL A 46 -8.65 -3.37 -8.86
C VAL A 46 -8.29 -4.54 -7.94
N LEU A 47 -7.32 -4.33 -7.06
CA LEU A 47 -7.03 -5.24 -5.95
C LEU A 47 -7.67 -4.71 -4.67
N ILE A 48 -8.54 -5.50 -4.07
CA ILE A 48 -9.10 -5.25 -2.74
C ILE A 48 -8.38 -6.15 -1.76
N ILE A 49 -7.84 -5.59 -0.67
CA ILE A 49 -7.29 -6.37 0.43
C ILE A 49 -8.09 -6.13 1.71
N ASP A 50 -8.35 -7.20 2.44
CA ASP A 50 -8.91 -7.16 3.80
C ASP A 50 -8.41 -8.38 4.58
N TYR A 51 -8.28 -8.25 5.89
CA TYR A 51 -7.89 -9.35 6.77
C TYR A 51 -9.05 -10.35 6.96
N ASP A 52 -10.31 -9.90 6.84
CA ASP A 52 -11.48 -10.77 6.88
C ASP A 52 -11.78 -11.35 5.49
N ARG A 53 -11.55 -12.66 5.34
CA ARG A 53 -11.89 -13.41 4.11
C ARG A 53 -13.37 -13.29 3.70
N ASN A 54 -14.26 -13.04 4.66
CA ASN A 54 -15.70 -12.92 4.45
C ASN A 54 -16.16 -11.46 4.36
N ALA A 55 -15.23 -10.51 4.25
CA ALA A 55 -15.55 -9.10 4.08
C ALA A 55 -16.53 -8.93 2.89
N PRO A 56 -17.54 -8.03 2.98
CA PRO A 56 -18.58 -7.93 1.96
C PRO A 56 -18.06 -7.69 0.53
N ALA A 57 -16.89 -7.06 0.38
CA ALA A 57 -16.25 -6.87 -0.92
C ALA A 57 -15.79 -8.19 -1.58
N SER A 58 -15.50 -9.26 -0.82
CA SER A 58 -15.08 -10.56 -1.37
C SER A 58 -16.19 -11.30 -2.12
N SER A 59 -17.46 -10.99 -1.81
CA SER A 59 -18.61 -11.59 -2.47
C SER A 59 -18.67 -11.24 -3.96
N SER A 60 -18.80 -12.25 -4.82
CA SER A 60 -18.85 -12.11 -6.29
C SER A 60 -17.63 -11.36 -6.88
N THR A 61 -16.46 -11.60 -6.30
CA THR A 61 -15.15 -11.10 -6.71
C THR A 61 -14.20 -12.30 -6.84
N GLU A 62 -13.23 -12.24 -7.74
CA GLU A 62 -12.23 -13.30 -7.84
C GLU A 62 -11.36 -13.31 -6.58
N ILE A 63 -11.26 -14.47 -5.91
CA ILE A 63 -10.46 -14.62 -4.70
C ILE A 63 -9.06 -15.12 -5.08
N ILE A 64 -8.06 -14.31 -4.80
CA ILE A 64 -6.66 -14.69 -4.93
C ILE A 64 -6.32 -15.63 -3.78
N LYS A 65 -5.89 -16.86 -4.13
CA LYS A 65 -5.66 -17.95 -3.17
C LYS A 65 -4.46 -17.70 -2.27
N ASP A 66 -3.41 -17.09 -2.81
CA ASP A 66 -2.13 -16.91 -2.13
C ASP A 66 -1.32 -15.76 -2.74
N ILE A 67 -0.29 -15.34 -1.98
CA ILE A 67 0.55 -14.19 -2.32
C ILE A 67 1.40 -14.40 -3.59
N ASN A 68 1.76 -15.65 -3.94
CA ASN A 68 2.52 -15.92 -5.16
C ASN A 68 1.64 -15.81 -6.41
N SER A 69 0.37 -16.22 -6.29
CA SER A 69 -0.65 -16.01 -7.32
C SER A 69 -0.85 -14.51 -7.59
N LEU A 70 -0.87 -13.68 -6.53
CA LEU A 70 -0.86 -12.23 -6.68
C LEU A 70 0.40 -11.74 -7.42
N GLY A 71 1.58 -12.21 -7.03
CA GLY A 71 2.85 -11.79 -7.65
C GLY A 71 2.83 -11.96 -9.17
N LYS A 72 2.33 -13.11 -9.67
CA LYS A 72 2.17 -13.34 -11.11
C LYS A 72 1.24 -12.36 -11.80
N ILE A 73 0.12 -12.01 -11.15
CA ILE A 73 -0.84 -11.02 -11.66
C ILE A 73 -0.14 -9.66 -11.75
N LEU A 74 0.50 -9.20 -10.68
CA LEU A 74 1.17 -7.90 -10.65
C LEU A 74 2.38 -7.83 -11.61
N GLU A 75 3.15 -8.89 -11.76
CA GLU A 75 4.23 -8.98 -12.76
C GLU A 75 3.72 -8.87 -14.20
N ASN A 76 2.54 -9.40 -14.49
CA ASN A 76 1.95 -9.29 -15.81
C ASN A 76 1.46 -7.86 -16.06
N ILE A 77 0.71 -7.28 -15.11
CA ILE A 77 0.13 -5.94 -15.27
C ILE A 77 1.22 -4.86 -15.33
N SER A 78 2.26 -4.97 -14.52
CA SER A 78 3.40 -4.01 -14.53
C SER A 78 4.16 -3.96 -15.87
N LYS A 79 4.03 -4.98 -16.72
CA LYS A 79 4.65 -5.03 -18.05
C LYS A 79 3.72 -4.54 -19.16
N LEU A 80 2.43 -4.35 -18.87
CA LEU A 80 1.44 -3.95 -19.87
C LEU A 80 1.34 -2.42 -19.94
N PRO A 81 1.28 -1.83 -21.15
CA PRO A 81 0.92 -0.42 -21.30
C PRO A 81 -0.56 -0.21 -20.93
N LYS A 82 -0.90 0.95 -20.33
CA LYS A 82 -2.25 1.30 -19.88
C LYS A 82 -3.37 1.00 -20.89
N SER A 83 -3.12 1.31 -22.16
CA SER A 83 -4.08 1.07 -23.25
C SER A 83 -4.43 -0.41 -23.48
N GLN A 84 -3.58 -1.35 -23.05
CA GLN A 84 -3.83 -2.79 -23.09
C GLN A 84 -4.55 -3.24 -21.82
N ILE A 85 -4.18 -2.71 -20.64
CA ILE A 85 -4.88 -2.99 -19.37
C ILE A 85 -6.36 -2.55 -19.47
N GLU A 86 -6.63 -1.38 -20.05
CA GLU A 86 -8.00 -0.88 -20.26
C GLU A 86 -8.81 -1.69 -21.28
N LYS A 87 -8.15 -2.35 -22.23
CA LYS A 87 -8.80 -3.12 -23.32
C LYS A 87 -9.03 -4.57 -22.97
N GLU A 88 -8.13 -5.18 -22.19
CA GLU A 88 -8.08 -6.64 -22.10
C GLU A 88 -8.98 -7.22 -21.03
N ASN A 89 -9.25 -6.57 -19.87
CA ASN A 89 -10.34 -6.94 -18.95
C ASN A 89 -10.42 -5.96 -17.77
N SER A 90 -11.63 -5.56 -17.39
CA SER A 90 -11.87 -4.97 -16.06
C SER A 90 -11.83 -6.11 -15.03
N GLU A 91 -10.72 -6.22 -14.32
CA GLU A 91 -10.49 -7.29 -13.35
C GLU A 91 -10.55 -6.73 -11.92
N ILE A 92 -11.35 -7.38 -11.08
CA ILE A 92 -11.48 -7.03 -9.67
C ILE A 92 -11.15 -8.29 -8.87
N CYS A 93 -10.08 -8.20 -8.10
CA CYS A 93 -9.59 -9.28 -7.27
C CYS A 93 -9.74 -8.93 -5.79
N PHE A 94 -9.90 -9.97 -4.97
CA PHE A 94 -9.88 -9.89 -3.53
C PHE A 94 -8.77 -10.77 -2.96
N LEU A 95 -7.94 -10.21 -2.09
CA LEU A 95 -6.91 -10.94 -1.36
C LEU A 95 -7.17 -10.84 0.14
N CYS A 96 -7.33 -12.00 0.78
CA CYS A 96 -7.42 -12.09 2.22
C CYS A 96 -6.03 -11.94 2.84
N THR A 97 -5.65 -10.73 3.24
CA THR A 97 -4.36 -10.46 3.86
C THR A 97 -4.40 -9.16 4.66
N GLY A 98 -3.51 -9.01 5.65
CA GLY A 98 -3.33 -7.75 6.34
C GLY A 98 -2.30 -6.84 5.64
N LEU A 99 -2.02 -5.70 6.28
CA LEU A 99 -1.10 -4.70 5.74
C LEU A 99 0.37 -5.15 5.80
N GLU A 100 0.70 -6.24 6.49
CA GLU A 100 2.04 -6.85 6.51
C GLU A 100 2.51 -7.29 5.12
N SER A 101 1.59 -7.61 4.21
CA SER A 101 1.88 -7.97 2.82
C SER A 101 2.11 -6.77 1.91
N PHE A 102 1.85 -5.56 2.39
CA PHE A 102 1.94 -4.33 1.60
C PHE A 102 3.33 -4.09 1.01
N PRO A 103 4.46 -4.30 1.73
CA PRO A 103 5.79 -4.17 1.14
C PRO A 103 6.04 -5.15 -0.02
N TYR A 104 5.50 -6.38 0.05
CA TYR A 104 5.57 -7.33 -1.06
C TYR A 104 4.76 -6.82 -2.26
N ILE A 105 3.53 -6.33 -2.04
CA ILE A 105 2.70 -5.75 -3.11
C ILE A 105 3.44 -4.60 -3.82
N LEU A 106 4.06 -3.69 -3.06
CA LEU A 106 4.80 -2.56 -3.62
C LEU A 106 6.09 -2.97 -4.35
N SER A 107 6.66 -4.14 -4.05
CA SER A 107 7.88 -4.60 -4.73
C SER A 107 7.71 -4.82 -6.24
N PHE A 108 6.46 -4.89 -6.73
CA PHE A 108 6.12 -4.97 -8.15
C PHE A 108 5.88 -3.61 -8.81
N GLY A 109 5.77 -2.54 -8.02
CA GLY A 109 5.43 -1.19 -8.47
C GLY A 109 4.41 -0.50 -7.57
N ILE A 110 4.27 0.81 -7.73
CA ILE A 110 3.31 1.63 -6.98
C ILE A 110 1.96 1.59 -7.70
N PRO A 111 0.83 1.26 -7.03
CA PRO A 111 -0.49 1.42 -7.63
C PRO A 111 -0.74 2.87 -8.04
N GLU A 112 -1.35 3.13 -9.20
CA GLU A 112 -1.75 4.49 -9.62
C GLU A 112 -2.69 5.13 -8.59
N TYR A 113 -3.54 4.33 -7.95
CA TYR A 113 -4.47 4.78 -6.93
C TYR A 113 -4.45 3.87 -5.70
N ILE A 114 -4.36 4.48 -4.51
CA ILE A 114 -4.54 3.79 -3.22
C ILE A 114 -5.80 4.36 -2.56
N VAL A 115 -6.78 3.50 -2.30
CA VAL A 115 -8.09 3.87 -1.74
C VAL A 115 -8.23 3.27 -0.33
N PRO A 116 -7.91 4.03 0.72
CA PRO A 116 -8.01 3.55 2.09
C PRO A 116 -9.45 3.60 2.63
N ALA A 117 -9.90 2.55 3.31
CA ALA A 117 -11.15 2.58 4.06
C ALA A 117 -11.10 3.58 5.24
N ILE A 118 -9.93 3.74 5.86
CA ILE A 118 -9.66 4.74 6.90
C ILE A 118 -8.30 5.40 6.63
N PRO A 119 -8.27 6.59 5.99
CA PRO A 119 -7.04 7.19 5.46
C PRO A 119 -5.89 7.34 6.46
N CYS A 120 -6.17 7.82 7.67
CA CYS A 120 -5.13 8.10 8.68
C CYS A 120 -4.48 6.82 9.24
N HIS A 121 -5.27 5.79 9.52
CA HIS A 121 -4.76 4.53 10.05
C HIS A 121 -3.93 3.81 8.98
N VAL A 122 -4.43 3.79 7.75
CA VAL A 122 -3.76 3.12 6.64
C VAL A 122 -2.45 3.80 6.30
N ALA A 123 -2.39 5.13 6.23
CA ALA A 123 -1.14 5.86 6.00
C ALA A 123 -0.08 5.52 7.07
N ALA A 124 -0.49 5.54 8.34
CA ALA A 124 0.39 5.22 9.46
C ALA A 124 0.88 3.77 9.43
N TYR A 125 -0.01 2.79 9.22
CA TYR A 125 0.35 1.37 9.10
C TYR A 125 1.23 1.07 7.90
N THR A 126 0.97 1.70 6.75
CA THR A 126 1.78 1.57 5.54
C THR A 126 3.21 2.03 5.80
N VAL A 127 3.39 3.19 6.45
CA VAL A 127 4.71 3.70 6.84
C VAL A 127 5.41 2.72 7.79
N LYS A 128 4.73 2.28 8.85
CA LYS A 128 5.27 1.29 9.81
C LYS A 128 5.73 0.00 9.12
N ASN A 129 4.88 -0.59 8.28
CA ASN A 129 5.17 -1.89 7.65
C ASN A 129 6.29 -1.79 6.62
N TYR A 130 6.33 -0.71 5.85
CA TYR A 130 7.44 -0.45 4.93
C TYR A 130 8.76 -0.28 5.68
N LEU A 131 8.79 0.53 6.75
CA LEU A 131 9.99 0.73 7.56
C LEU A 131 10.50 -0.60 8.14
N ASN A 132 9.63 -1.39 8.74
CA ASN A 132 10.02 -2.70 9.29
C ASN A 132 10.52 -3.68 8.19
N TYR A 133 9.97 -3.63 6.98
CA TYR A 133 10.48 -4.43 5.85
C TYR A 133 11.88 -4.02 5.41
N VAL A 134 12.14 -2.71 5.35
CA VAL A 134 13.42 -2.15 4.92
C VAL A 134 14.53 -2.40 5.95
N TYR A 135 14.21 -2.43 7.24
CA TYR A 135 15.17 -2.50 8.34
C TYR A 135 15.19 -3.88 9.04
N LYS A 136 15.17 -4.97 8.27
CA LYS A 136 15.10 -6.42 8.64
C LYS A 136 15.73 -6.93 9.97
N ASP A 137 16.54 -6.15 10.69
CA ASP A 137 17.20 -6.49 11.96
C ASP A 137 16.49 -5.96 13.23
N GLY A 138 15.30 -5.40 13.12
CA GLY A 138 14.47 -5.07 14.29
C GLY A 138 13.10 -4.53 13.89
N GLN A 139 12.06 -4.78 14.70
CA GLN A 139 10.83 -3.99 14.60
C GLN A 139 11.16 -2.56 15.02
N VAL A 140 11.63 -1.74 14.07
CA VAL A 140 11.96 -0.32 14.31
C VAL A 140 10.71 0.44 14.75
N VAL A 141 9.53 0.01 14.28
CA VAL A 141 8.25 0.60 14.66
C VAL A 141 7.34 -0.51 15.22
N SER A 142 7.29 -0.62 16.54
CA SER A 142 6.42 -1.55 17.28
C SER A 142 4.98 -1.03 17.37
N GLU A 143 4.80 0.30 17.52
CA GLU A 143 3.50 0.98 17.67
C GLU A 143 3.46 2.27 16.83
N LEU A 144 2.27 2.75 16.45
CA LEU A 144 2.08 4.01 15.71
C LEU A 144 2.10 5.24 16.62
N SER A 145 2.54 5.06 17.86
CA SER A 145 2.96 6.10 18.77
C SER A 145 4.48 6.01 18.89
N ILE A 146 5.18 7.09 18.55
CA ILE A 146 6.58 7.25 18.99
C ILE A 146 6.48 7.64 20.47
N SER A 147 7.07 6.83 21.36
CA SER A 147 7.17 7.21 22.77
C SER A 147 7.93 8.53 22.85
N SER A 148 7.46 9.46 23.68
CA SER A 148 8.17 10.73 23.93
C SER A 148 9.55 10.52 24.57
N GLU A 149 9.82 9.30 25.06
CA GLU A 149 11.09 8.87 25.64
C GLU A 149 12.11 8.38 24.58
N ASP A 150 11.69 8.14 23.33
CA ASP A 150 12.59 7.68 22.25
C ASP A 150 13.07 8.86 21.38
N GLU A 151 14.05 9.60 21.91
CA GLU A 151 14.63 10.80 21.27
C GLU A 151 15.18 10.52 19.86
N HIS A 152 15.69 9.31 19.62
CA HIS A 152 16.25 8.95 18.32
C HIS A 152 15.17 8.78 17.25
N LEU A 153 14.06 8.12 17.58
CA LEU A 153 12.92 7.97 16.66
C LEU A 153 12.18 9.29 16.43
N LEU A 154 12.06 10.13 17.46
CA LEU A 154 11.49 11.47 17.33
C LEU A 154 12.30 12.33 16.36
N GLN A 155 13.63 12.39 16.55
CA GLN A 155 14.49 13.18 15.66
C GLN A 155 14.42 12.69 14.22
N PHE A 156 14.39 11.36 14.01
CA PHE A 156 14.24 10.80 12.67
C PHE A 156 12.88 11.14 12.04
N PHE A 157 11.80 11.11 12.81
CA PHE A 157 10.48 11.49 12.34
C PHE A 157 10.45 12.96 11.90
N GLU A 158 10.99 13.87 12.71
CA GLU A 158 11.12 15.30 12.38
C GLU A 158 11.97 15.52 11.12
N ASP A 159 13.11 14.83 11.00
CA ASP A 159 13.96 14.91 9.81
C ASP A 159 13.25 14.37 8.55
N PHE A 160 12.39 13.36 8.71
CA PHE A 160 11.63 12.76 7.63
C PHE A 160 10.46 13.64 7.19
N THR A 161 9.64 14.13 8.12
CA THR A 161 8.51 15.01 7.82
C THR A 161 8.97 16.38 7.33
N GLY A 162 10.09 16.88 7.85
CA GLY A 162 10.73 18.12 7.37
C GLY A 162 11.26 18.04 5.93
N SER A 163 11.36 16.83 5.35
CA SER A 163 11.71 16.64 3.93
C SER A 163 10.51 16.74 2.98
N PHE A 164 9.29 16.87 3.52
CA PHE A 164 8.10 16.97 2.71
C PHE A 164 7.94 18.36 2.08
N PRO A 165 7.42 18.45 0.84
CA PRO A 165 6.99 19.70 0.24
C PRO A 165 6.00 20.46 1.14
N GLU A 166 6.01 21.80 1.11
CA GLU A 166 5.16 22.66 1.96
C GLU A 166 3.66 22.36 1.88
N ASN A 167 3.20 21.72 0.80
CA ASN A 167 1.82 21.33 0.59
C ASN A 167 1.43 19.96 1.18
N ILE A 168 2.33 19.29 1.91
CA ILE A 168 2.08 18.01 2.57
C ILE A 168 2.11 18.20 4.09
N VAL A 169 0.98 17.92 4.74
CA VAL A 169 0.87 17.94 6.20
C VAL A 169 1.11 16.53 6.73
N ALA A 170 2.22 16.34 7.44
CA ALA A 170 2.49 15.10 8.17
C ALA A 170 1.67 15.04 9.47
N GLY A 171 1.53 13.84 10.04
CA GLY A 171 0.96 13.69 11.38
C GLY A 171 1.80 14.42 12.42
N ILE A 172 1.14 14.89 13.49
CA ILE A 172 1.81 15.48 14.66
C ILE A 172 2.00 14.39 15.72
N HIS A 173 3.18 14.32 16.33
CA HIS A 173 3.33 13.59 17.59
C HIS A 173 2.81 14.48 18.73
N HIS A 174 2.13 13.88 19.70
CA HIS A 174 1.72 14.57 20.91
C HIS A 174 2.72 14.21 22.01
N MET A 175 3.32 15.23 22.63
CA MET A 175 4.05 15.11 23.90
C MET A 175 3.11 14.66 25.02
#